data_AF-A0A8J6VIL2-F1
#
_entry.id   AF-A0A8J6VIL2-F1
#
_cell.length_a   1.000
_cell.length_b   1.000
_cell.length_c   1.000
_cell.angle_alpha   90.00
_cell.angle_beta   90.00
_cell.angle_gamma   90.00
#
_symmetry.space_group_name_H-M   'P 1'
#
loop_
_entity.id
_entity.type
_entity.pdbx_description
1 polymer ?
#
loop_
_entity_poly.entity_id
_entity_poly.type
_entity_poly.pdbx_seq_one_letter_code
_entity_poly.pdbx_strand_id
1 'polypeptide(L)'
;MNSLERMQLSLSGLSVGDALGQRFFGVGEQLNERIQQRQVPPRLWRYTDDTEMALSIVQTLWRYGRIDPDVLAQSFAERYNPSRGYGAGAQRLLVKLQWGADWRVEASQMFGGSGSYGNGAAMRVAPLGAYFADNLAAVRENAMLSAQPTHAHPEGIAGAVAVAVAAALAFQVGEGECMQPVQFLELVAENVPESETRSGIKQAATIYTTSPSVVAQQLGSGYKISAQDTIPFALWCAAHHLEDYQEAFWATLSGLGDMDTNCAIVGGIVALSARQRGIPADWIESREPFPDDFLRVLIDKSH
;
A
#
# COMPACT_ATOMS: atom_id res chain seq x y z
N MET A 1 -3.55 4.15 -20.41
CA MET A 1 -4.12 2.91 -19.82
C MET A 1 -5.54 3.18 -19.35
N ASN A 2 -6.47 2.24 -19.49
CA ASN A 2 -7.81 2.34 -18.90
C ASN A 2 -7.76 2.10 -17.36
N SER A 3 -8.91 2.27 -16.67
CA SER A 3 -8.98 2.15 -15.21
C SER A 3 -8.61 0.77 -14.66
N LEU A 4 -8.92 -0.30 -15.40
CA LEU A 4 -8.60 -1.67 -15.02
C LEU A 4 -7.11 -1.97 -15.22
N GLU A 5 -6.54 -1.53 -16.33
CA GLU A 5 -5.11 -1.70 -16.65
C GLU A 5 -4.22 -1.01 -15.59
N ARG A 6 -4.53 0.24 -15.24
CA ARG A 6 -3.75 0.98 -14.21
C ARG A 6 -3.91 0.35 -12.82
N MET A 7 -5.10 -0.14 -12.46
CA MET A 7 -5.33 -0.87 -11.22
C MET A 7 -4.50 -2.15 -11.15
N GLN A 8 -4.45 -2.93 -12.23
CA GLN A 8 -3.66 -4.17 -12.32
C GLN A 8 -2.16 -3.91 -12.28
N LEU A 9 -1.69 -2.83 -12.94
CA LEU A 9 -0.29 -2.40 -12.88
C LEU A 9 0.12 -2.03 -11.44
N SER A 10 -0.69 -1.23 -10.75
CA SER A 10 -0.47 -0.87 -9.35
C SER A 10 -0.50 -2.11 -8.43
N LEU A 11 -1.45 -3.03 -8.62
CA LEU A 11 -1.49 -4.29 -7.86
C LEU A 11 -0.23 -5.13 -8.07
N SER A 12 0.29 -5.19 -9.31
CA SER A 12 1.50 -5.93 -9.62
C SER A 12 2.72 -5.32 -8.93
N GLY A 13 2.83 -3.99 -8.91
CA GLY A 13 3.87 -3.26 -8.19
C GLY A 13 3.78 -3.48 -6.68
N LEU A 14 2.60 -3.27 -6.11
CA LEU A 14 2.34 -3.51 -4.69
C LEU A 14 2.77 -4.92 -4.29
N SER A 15 2.36 -5.92 -5.07
CA SER A 15 2.61 -7.31 -4.71
C SER A 15 4.07 -7.75 -4.88
N VAL A 16 4.80 -7.19 -5.84
CA VAL A 16 6.25 -7.40 -5.93
C VAL A 16 6.96 -6.72 -4.74
N GLY A 17 6.55 -5.50 -4.40
CA GLY A 17 7.08 -4.77 -3.25
C GLY A 17 6.91 -5.52 -1.94
N ASP A 18 5.69 -5.97 -1.65
CA ASP A 18 5.34 -6.85 -0.52
C ASP A 18 6.24 -8.10 -0.52
N ALA A 19 6.10 -8.96 -1.55
CA ALA A 19 6.69 -10.29 -1.52
C ALA A 19 8.21 -10.27 -1.42
N LEU A 20 8.85 -9.29 -2.09
CA LEU A 20 10.28 -9.10 -2.01
C LEU A 20 10.70 -8.46 -0.69
N GLY A 21 9.97 -7.44 -0.20
CA GLY A 21 10.23 -6.77 1.08
C GLY A 21 10.23 -7.72 2.27
N GLN A 22 9.26 -8.65 2.30
CA GLN A 22 9.15 -9.75 3.26
C GLN A 22 10.43 -10.63 3.34
N ARG A 23 11.27 -10.65 2.30
CA ARG A 23 12.53 -11.43 2.29
C ARG A 23 13.69 -10.74 3.01
N PHE A 24 13.47 -9.54 3.53
CA PHE A 24 14.46 -8.72 4.21
C PHE A 24 14.22 -8.59 5.72
N PHE A 25 13.37 -9.41 6.34
CA PHE A 25 13.33 -9.52 7.79
C PHE A 25 14.50 -10.34 8.36
N GLY A 26 15.01 -9.93 9.53
CA GLY A 26 16.17 -10.51 10.19
C GLY A 26 16.86 -9.49 11.11
N VAL A 27 18.01 -9.86 11.67
CA VAL A 27 18.76 -8.98 12.59
C VAL A 27 20.23 -8.90 12.17
N GLY A 28 20.81 -7.70 12.21
CA GLY A 28 22.26 -7.48 12.22
C GLY A 28 22.89 -7.07 10.88
N GLU A 29 24.23 -7.05 10.86
CA GLU A 29 25.05 -6.58 9.73
C GLU A 29 24.73 -7.29 8.41
N GLN A 30 24.42 -8.59 8.45
CA GLN A 30 24.09 -9.37 7.25
C GLN A 30 22.88 -8.83 6.50
N LEU A 31 21.88 -8.29 7.19
CA LEU A 31 20.73 -7.67 6.52
C LEU A 31 21.15 -6.38 5.82
N ASN A 32 21.89 -5.53 6.52
CA ASN A 32 22.36 -4.26 5.97
C ASN A 32 23.27 -4.46 4.76
N GLU A 33 24.17 -5.45 4.82
CA GLU A 33 25.04 -5.82 3.70
C GLU A 33 24.22 -6.27 2.48
N ARG A 34 23.20 -7.12 2.69
CA ARG A 34 22.30 -7.56 1.60
C ARG A 34 21.58 -6.40 0.93
N ILE A 35 21.11 -5.43 1.71
CA ILE A 35 20.42 -4.23 1.19
C ILE A 35 21.43 -3.35 0.44
N GLN A 36 22.60 -3.07 1.02
CA GLN A 36 23.64 -2.26 0.40
C GLN A 36 24.16 -2.86 -0.92
N GLN A 37 24.32 -4.19 -0.96
CA GLN A 37 24.73 -4.92 -2.16
C GLN A 37 23.57 -5.19 -3.13
N ARG A 38 22.34 -4.78 -2.78
CA ARG A 38 21.12 -5.02 -3.55
C ARG A 38 20.95 -6.48 -3.94
N GLN A 39 21.25 -7.37 -2.99
CA GLN A 39 21.21 -8.81 -3.21
C GLN A 39 19.77 -9.30 -3.31
N VAL A 40 19.32 -9.56 -4.53
CA VAL A 40 18.01 -10.17 -4.80
C VAL A 40 18.01 -11.62 -4.29
N PRO A 41 17.09 -12.01 -3.40
CA PRO A 41 17.03 -13.35 -2.82
C PRO A 41 16.52 -14.37 -3.85
N PRO A 42 16.85 -15.67 -3.71
CA PRO A 42 16.34 -16.72 -4.57
C PRO A 42 14.80 -16.77 -4.60
N ARG A 43 14.22 -17.04 -5.77
CA ARG A 43 12.79 -17.37 -5.94
C ARG A 43 12.43 -18.64 -5.16
N LEU A 44 11.18 -18.87 -4.73
CA LEU A 44 9.94 -18.09 -4.89
C LEU A 44 9.71 -17.14 -3.71
N TRP A 45 9.21 -15.93 -3.96
CA TRP A 45 8.84 -14.95 -2.94
C TRP A 45 7.32 -15.01 -2.68
N ARG A 46 6.93 -15.31 -1.45
CA ARG A 46 5.52 -15.30 -1.04
C ARG A 46 5.14 -13.90 -0.59
N TYR A 47 3.97 -13.43 -1.02
CA TYR A 47 3.37 -12.19 -0.57
C TYR A 47 2.67 -12.40 0.79
N THR A 48 2.43 -11.30 1.51
CA THR A 48 1.87 -11.25 2.86
C THR A 48 0.39 -10.82 2.85
N ASP A 49 -0.13 -10.38 3.99
CA ASP A 49 -1.47 -9.83 4.10
C ASP A 49 -1.67 -8.55 3.28
N ASP A 50 -0.61 -7.80 2.99
CA ASP A 50 -0.62 -6.61 2.14
C ASP A 50 -1.24 -6.91 0.78
N THR A 51 -0.66 -7.85 0.04
CA THR A 51 -1.22 -8.32 -1.23
C THR A 51 -2.56 -9.02 -1.02
N GLU A 52 -2.67 -9.92 -0.04
CA GLU A 52 -3.89 -10.72 0.14
C GLU A 52 -5.12 -9.82 0.36
N MET A 53 -4.98 -8.71 1.10
CA MET A 53 -6.03 -7.70 1.24
C MET A 53 -6.18 -6.82 0.00
N ALA A 54 -5.10 -6.46 -0.71
CA ALA A 54 -5.18 -5.71 -1.96
C ALA A 54 -5.98 -6.46 -3.04
N LEU A 55 -5.90 -7.80 -3.08
CA LEU A 55 -6.72 -8.62 -3.98
C LEU A 55 -8.22 -8.43 -3.75
N SER A 56 -8.67 -8.31 -2.50
CA SER A 56 -10.09 -8.05 -2.18
C SER A 56 -10.55 -6.66 -2.64
N ILE A 57 -9.68 -5.66 -2.55
CA ILE A 57 -9.94 -4.31 -3.09
C ILE A 57 -10.14 -4.38 -4.61
N VAL A 58 -9.19 -4.99 -5.32
CA VAL A 58 -9.23 -5.12 -6.77
C VAL A 58 -10.42 -5.94 -7.23
N GLN A 59 -10.72 -7.05 -6.55
CA GLN A 59 -11.88 -7.89 -6.84
C GLN A 59 -13.21 -7.13 -6.68
N THR A 60 -13.32 -6.29 -5.65
CA THR A 60 -14.51 -5.46 -5.41
C THR A 60 -14.65 -4.39 -6.49
N LEU A 61 -13.58 -3.66 -6.80
CA LEU A 61 -13.61 -2.63 -7.85
C LEU A 61 -13.90 -3.24 -9.23
N TRP A 62 -13.32 -4.39 -9.54
CA TRP A 62 -13.60 -5.11 -10.78
C TRP A 62 -15.09 -5.46 -10.92
N ARG A 63 -15.70 -5.98 -9.84
CA ARG A 63 -17.11 -6.42 -9.85
C ARG A 63 -18.11 -5.28 -9.77
N TYR A 64 -17.83 -4.20 -9.05
CA TYR A 64 -18.84 -3.19 -8.74
C TYR A 64 -18.51 -1.78 -9.25
N GLY A 65 -17.28 -1.56 -9.71
CA GLY A 65 -16.79 -0.25 -10.16
C GLY A 65 -16.67 0.79 -9.04
N ARG A 66 -16.88 0.38 -7.78
CA ARG A 66 -16.82 1.21 -6.56
C ARG A 66 -16.56 0.33 -5.34
N ILE A 67 -16.18 0.94 -4.23
CA ILE A 67 -16.11 0.28 -2.94
C ILE A 67 -17.50 0.30 -2.28
N ASP A 68 -17.99 -0.89 -1.98
CA ASP A 68 -19.05 -1.11 -1.02
C ASP A 68 -18.42 -1.73 0.25
N PRO A 69 -18.45 -1.04 1.41
CA PRO A 69 -17.81 -1.53 2.63
C PRO A 69 -18.32 -2.89 3.10
N ASP A 70 -19.60 -3.21 2.91
CA ASP A 70 -20.19 -4.49 3.34
C ASP A 70 -19.65 -5.63 2.50
N VAL A 71 -19.65 -5.44 1.18
CA VAL A 71 -19.07 -6.39 0.23
C VAL A 71 -17.57 -6.57 0.49
N LEU A 72 -16.85 -5.49 0.74
CA LEU A 72 -15.41 -5.53 0.98
C LEU A 72 -15.07 -6.23 2.30
N ALA A 73 -15.83 -5.97 3.36
CA ALA A 73 -15.68 -6.64 4.65
C ALA A 73 -15.84 -8.17 4.50
N GLN A 74 -16.87 -8.58 3.76
CA GLN A 74 -17.10 -9.99 3.45
C GLN A 74 -15.95 -10.58 2.62
N SER A 75 -15.48 -9.86 1.59
CA SER A 75 -14.33 -10.29 0.78
C SER A 75 -13.06 -10.48 1.62
N PHE A 76 -12.78 -9.58 2.57
CA PHE A 76 -11.65 -9.75 3.48
C PHE A 76 -11.80 -10.98 4.38
N ALA A 77 -13.01 -11.24 4.89
CA ALA A 77 -13.29 -12.40 5.72
C ALA A 77 -13.12 -13.71 4.92
N GLU A 78 -13.68 -13.79 3.71
CA GLU A 78 -13.58 -14.97 2.85
C GLU A 78 -12.14 -15.27 2.42
N ARG A 79 -11.35 -14.22 2.14
CA ARG A 79 -9.96 -14.34 1.70
C ARG A 79 -8.96 -14.49 2.86
N TYR A 80 -9.39 -14.31 4.10
CA TYR A 80 -8.50 -14.36 5.26
C TYR A 80 -7.74 -15.70 5.34
N ASN A 81 -6.41 -15.59 5.28
CA ASN A 81 -5.50 -16.71 5.45
C ASN A 81 -4.54 -16.41 6.61
N PRO A 82 -4.61 -17.14 7.74
CA PRO A 82 -3.80 -16.86 8.92
C PRO A 82 -2.28 -17.01 8.68
N SER A 83 -1.85 -17.68 7.61
CA SER A 83 -0.44 -17.84 7.28
C SER A 83 0.19 -16.63 6.56
N ARG A 84 -0.59 -15.58 6.27
CA ARG A 84 -0.15 -14.42 5.47
C ARG A 84 0.54 -13.30 6.24
N GLY A 85 0.58 -13.33 7.57
CA GLY A 85 1.34 -12.34 8.35
C GLY A 85 0.49 -11.29 9.09
N TYR A 86 -0.84 -11.35 8.97
CA TYR A 86 -1.78 -10.43 9.62
C TYR A 86 -1.42 -10.10 11.08
N GLY A 87 -1.48 -8.82 11.44
CA GLY A 87 -1.37 -8.38 12.83
C GLY A 87 -2.48 -8.97 13.73
N ALA A 88 -2.20 -9.18 15.01
CA ALA A 88 -3.10 -9.87 15.95
C ALA A 88 -4.51 -9.26 16.05
N GLY A 89 -4.62 -7.93 15.93
CA GLY A 89 -5.91 -7.24 15.90
C GLY A 89 -6.71 -7.58 14.63
N ALA A 90 -6.07 -7.55 13.47
CA ALA A 90 -6.68 -7.89 12.19
C ALA A 90 -7.12 -9.37 12.16
N GLN A 91 -6.29 -10.30 12.65
CA GLN A 91 -6.66 -11.72 12.75
C GLN A 91 -7.96 -11.91 13.54
N ARG A 92 -8.06 -11.31 14.73
CA ARG A 92 -9.27 -11.41 15.58
C ARG A 92 -10.50 -10.85 14.88
N LEU A 93 -10.36 -9.68 14.25
CA LEU A 93 -11.45 -9.06 13.50
C LEU A 93 -11.92 -9.96 12.35
N LEU A 94 -11.00 -10.38 11.47
CA LEU A 94 -11.33 -11.16 10.28
C LEU A 94 -11.97 -12.50 10.63
N VAL A 95 -11.51 -13.17 11.69
CA VAL A 95 -12.17 -14.38 12.21
C VAL A 95 -13.60 -14.08 12.63
N LYS A 96 -13.85 -13.00 13.38
CA LYS A 96 -15.23 -12.64 13.76
C LYS A 96 -16.11 -12.35 12.54
N LEU A 97 -15.58 -11.66 11.54
CA LEU A 97 -16.31 -11.40 10.29
C LEU A 97 -16.65 -12.69 9.53
N GLN A 98 -15.75 -13.69 9.53
CA GLN A 98 -16.06 -15.02 8.96
C GLN A 98 -17.26 -15.69 9.65
N TRP A 99 -17.50 -15.41 10.92
CA TRP A 99 -18.65 -15.89 11.68
C TRP A 99 -19.88 -14.97 11.58
N GLY A 100 -19.87 -13.98 10.69
CA GLY A 100 -21.00 -13.09 10.42
C GLY A 100 -21.14 -11.93 11.39
N ALA A 101 -20.08 -11.57 12.13
CA ALA A 101 -20.10 -10.37 12.96
C ALA A 101 -20.19 -9.08 12.10
N ASP A 102 -20.87 -8.06 12.61
CA ASP A 102 -20.98 -6.75 11.94
C ASP A 102 -19.66 -5.97 12.08
N TRP A 103 -19.00 -5.71 10.93
CA TRP A 103 -17.75 -4.98 10.89
C TRP A 103 -17.86 -3.57 11.49
N ARG A 104 -19.03 -2.93 11.41
CA ARG A 104 -19.24 -1.57 11.95
C ARG A 104 -19.06 -1.55 13.46
N VAL A 105 -19.50 -2.62 14.12
CA VAL A 105 -19.35 -2.81 15.56
C VAL A 105 -17.93 -3.27 15.88
N GLU A 106 -17.44 -4.29 15.18
CA GLU A 106 -16.17 -4.93 15.53
C GLU A 106 -14.96 -4.03 15.26
N ALA A 107 -14.92 -3.36 14.10
CA ALA A 107 -13.81 -2.46 13.76
C ALA A 107 -13.75 -1.22 14.67
N SER A 108 -14.91 -0.70 15.09
CA SER A 108 -14.97 0.45 16.01
C SER A 108 -14.60 0.09 17.45
N GLN A 109 -14.92 -1.14 17.90
CA GLN A 109 -14.59 -1.61 19.25
C GLN A 109 -13.11 -1.98 19.45
N MET A 110 -12.33 -2.12 18.37
CA MET A 110 -10.91 -2.41 18.48
C MET A 110 -10.18 -1.35 19.33
N PHE A 111 -9.15 -1.80 20.06
CA PHE A 111 -8.28 -0.95 20.89
C PHE A 111 -9.02 -0.09 21.93
N GLY A 112 -10.11 -0.64 22.51
CA GLY A 112 -10.88 0.04 23.55
C GLY A 112 -11.89 1.05 23.00
N GLY A 113 -12.36 0.86 21.77
CA GLY A 113 -13.39 1.71 21.16
C GLY A 113 -12.87 2.85 20.29
N SER A 114 -11.55 2.94 20.09
CA SER A 114 -10.93 3.96 19.22
C SER A 114 -10.72 3.50 17.78
N GLY A 115 -10.78 2.19 17.53
CA GLY A 115 -10.46 1.59 16.24
C GLY A 115 -8.95 1.47 15.98
N SER A 116 -8.57 0.73 14.94
CA SER A 116 -7.16 0.57 14.54
C SER A 116 -6.62 1.82 13.83
N TYR A 117 -5.51 2.37 14.33
CA TYR A 117 -4.69 3.37 13.62
C TYR A 117 -3.56 2.75 12.78
N GLY A 118 -3.56 1.42 12.64
CA GLY A 118 -2.53 0.69 11.92
C GLY A 118 -2.36 1.12 10.45
N ASN A 119 -1.22 0.79 9.87
CA ASN A 119 -0.92 1.04 8.46
C ASN A 119 -1.65 0.07 7.49
N GLY A 120 -2.34 -0.95 8.00
CA GLY A 120 -2.95 -2.01 7.19
C GLY A 120 -4.10 -1.57 6.27
N ALA A 121 -4.70 -0.39 6.49
CA ALA A 121 -5.60 0.21 5.50
C ALA A 121 -4.84 0.81 4.31
N ALA A 122 -3.65 1.36 4.55
CA ALA A 122 -2.81 2.01 3.55
C ALA A 122 -2.03 1.01 2.69
N MET A 123 -1.60 -0.11 3.28
CA MET A 123 -0.79 -1.13 2.61
C MET A 123 -1.45 -1.73 1.36
N ARG A 124 -2.78 -1.69 1.28
CA ARG A 124 -3.60 -2.40 0.28
C ARG A 124 -4.27 -1.51 -0.76
N VAL A 125 -4.15 -0.19 -0.66
CA VAL A 125 -5.07 0.76 -1.30
C VAL A 125 -4.53 1.46 -2.55
N ALA A 126 -3.24 1.33 -2.86
CA ALA A 126 -2.67 1.92 -4.08
C ALA A 126 -3.43 1.53 -5.37
N PRO A 127 -3.88 0.27 -5.57
CA PRO A 127 -4.67 -0.11 -6.75
C PRO A 127 -6.01 0.62 -6.86
N LEU A 128 -6.64 0.98 -5.74
CA LEU A 128 -7.87 1.79 -5.71
C LEU A 128 -7.59 3.21 -6.18
N GLY A 129 -6.51 3.81 -5.69
CA GLY A 129 -6.04 5.12 -6.14
C GLY A 129 -5.80 5.15 -7.64
N ALA A 130 -5.10 4.13 -8.14
CA ALA A 130 -4.91 3.93 -9.57
C ALA A 130 -6.24 3.83 -10.30
N TYR A 131 -7.17 2.96 -9.86
CA TYR A 131 -8.47 2.78 -10.53
C TYR A 131 -9.26 4.09 -10.72
N PHE A 132 -9.22 5.00 -9.74
CA PHE A 132 -9.93 6.28 -9.78
C PHE A 132 -9.06 7.48 -10.16
N ALA A 133 -7.87 7.28 -10.76
CA ALA A 133 -6.88 8.34 -10.97
C ALA A 133 -7.37 9.60 -11.71
N ASP A 134 -8.45 9.50 -12.50
CA ASP A 134 -9.03 10.65 -13.21
C ASP A 134 -9.94 11.52 -12.32
N ASN A 135 -10.24 11.09 -11.10
CA ASN A 135 -11.15 11.79 -10.18
C ASN A 135 -10.69 11.65 -8.72
N LEU A 136 -9.89 12.61 -8.25
CA LEU A 136 -9.38 12.63 -6.88
C LEU A 136 -10.50 12.68 -5.81
N ALA A 137 -11.67 13.24 -6.11
CA ALA A 137 -12.79 13.20 -5.16
C ALA A 137 -13.27 11.76 -4.96
N ALA A 138 -13.40 10.98 -6.04
CA ALA A 138 -13.75 9.57 -5.98
C ALA A 138 -12.64 8.73 -5.31
N VAL A 139 -11.36 9.06 -5.53
CA VAL A 139 -10.22 8.44 -4.84
C VAL A 139 -10.38 8.59 -3.32
N ARG A 140 -10.57 9.82 -2.83
CA ARG A 140 -10.72 10.08 -1.39
C ARG A 140 -11.91 9.34 -0.79
N GLU A 141 -13.07 9.44 -1.42
CA GLU A 141 -14.30 8.79 -0.95
C GLU A 141 -14.12 7.27 -0.86
N ASN A 142 -13.66 6.63 -1.93
CA ASN A 142 -13.50 5.18 -1.97
C ASN A 142 -12.37 4.70 -1.05
N ALA A 143 -11.30 5.47 -0.89
CA ALA A 143 -10.22 5.15 0.05
C ALA A 143 -10.75 5.14 1.50
N MET A 144 -11.55 6.15 1.90
CA MET A 144 -12.19 6.19 3.21
C MET A 144 -13.12 4.99 3.42
N LEU A 145 -13.99 4.69 2.45
CA LEU A 145 -14.89 3.53 2.49
C LEU A 145 -14.11 2.21 2.59
N SER A 146 -12.96 2.10 1.93
CA SER A 146 -12.14 0.89 1.94
C SER A 146 -11.41 0.64 3.27
N ALA A 147 -11.15 1.70 4.04
CA ALA A 147 -10.46 1.60 5.33
C ALA A 147 -11.39 1.14 6.45
N GLN A 148 -12.63 1.66 6.47
CA GLN A 148 -13.61 1.49 7.55
C GLN A 148 -13.84 0.03 8.01
N PRO A 149 -13.89 -0.99 7.12
CA PRO A 149 -14.08 -2.38 7.56
C PRO A 149 -13.05 -2.91 8.55
N THR A 150 -11.86 -2.32 8.59
CA THR A 150 -10.76 -2.78 9.48
C THR A 150 -10.08 -1.69 10.28
N HIS A 151 -10.18 -0.43 9.85
CA HIS A 151 -9.53 0.72 10.47
C HIS A 151 -10.56 1.86 10.62
N ALA A 152 -11.25 1.87 11.75
CA ALA A 152 -12.21 2.93 12.08
C ALA A 152 -11.54 4.20 12.65
N HIS A 153 -10.25 4.14 13.01
CA HIS A 153 -9.53 5.29 13.57
C HIS A 153 -9.19 6.32 12.47
N PRO A 154 -9.32 7.63 12.73
CA PRO A 154 -9.00 8.69 11.76
C PRO A 154 -7.61 8.57 11.11
N GLU A 155 -6.57 8.25 11.89
CA GLU A 155 -5.21 8.03 11.36
C GLU A 155 -5.13 6.90 10.32
N GLY A 156 -5.78 5.75 10.57
CA GLY A 156 -5.78 4.64 9.61
C GLY A 156 -6.49 5.01 8.31
N ILE A 157 -7.59 5.77 8.42
CA ILE A 157 -8.32 6.32 7.27
C ILE A 157 -7.46 7.35 6.51
N ALA A 158 -6.80 8.26 7.22
CA ALA A 158 -5.92 9.27 6.64
C ALA A 158 -4.76 8.62 5.87
N GLY A 159 -4.14 7.58 6.42
CA GLY A 159 -3.11 6.78 5.73
C GLY A 159 -3.61 6.16 4.44
N ALA A 160 -4.81 5.57 4.45
CA ALA A 160 -5.41 4.99 3.24
C ALA A 160 -5.69 6.06 2.16
N VAL A 161 -6.24 7.21 2.56
CA VAL A 161 -6.46 8.33 1.64
C VAL A 161 -5.13 8.82 1.06
N ALA A 162 -4.09 8.96 1.88
CA ALA A 162 -2.78 9.44 1.44
C ALA A 162 -2.16 8.54 0.36
N VAL A 163 -2.14 7.23 0.58
CA VAL A 163 -1.58 6.26 -0.39
C VAL A 163 -2.42 6.19 -1.67
N ALA A 164 -3.75 6.22 -1.55
CA ALA A 164 -4.62 6.20 -2.72
C ALA A 164 -4.45 7.46 -3.59
N VAL A 165 -4.37 8.65 -2.96
CA VAL A 165 -4.11 9.91 -3.67
C VAL A 165 -2.73 9.89 -4.31
N ALA A 166 -1.70 9.42 -3.61
CA ALA A 166 -0.35 9.32 -4.16
C ALA A 166 -0.31 8.41 -5.40
N ALA A 167 -1.00 7.26 -5.38
CA ALA A 167 -1.10 6.39 -6.55
C ALA A 167 -1.80 7.09 -7.73
N ALA A 168 -2.90 7.81 -7.48
CA ALA A 168 -3.59 8.59 -8.51
C ALA A 168 -2.68 9.67 -9.14
N LEU A 169 -1.94 10.42 -8.32
CA LEU A 169 -1.00 11.44 -8.79
C LEU A 169 0.19 10.84 -9.54
N ALA A 170 0.72 9.69 -9.08
CA ALA A 170 1.81 9.01 -9.76
C ALA A 170 1.41 8.57 -11.18
N PHE A 171 0.18 8.10 -11.36
CA PHE A 171 -0.33 7.83 -12.71
C PHE A 171 -0.34 9.08 -13.60
N GLN A 172 -0.79 10.23 -13.09
CA GLN A 172 -0.78 11.50 -13.84
C GLN A 172 0.65 11.94 -14.23
N VAL A 173 1.62 11.78 -13.33
CA VAL A 173 3.06 11.96 -13.62
C VAL A 173 3.52 11.00 -14.73
N GLY A 174 3.11 9.73 -14.65
CA GLY A 174 3.38 8.71 -15.65
C GLY A 174 2.93 9.10 -17.07
N GLU A 175 1.82 9.81 -17.19
CA GLU A 175 1.24 10.26 -18.46
C GLU A 175 1.94 11.49 -19.09
N GLY A 176 2.92 12.10 -18.42
CA GLY A 176 3.72 13.18 -19.00
C GLY A 176 3.97 14.37 -18.09
N GLU A 177 3.26 14.45 -16.97
CA GLU A 177 3.41 15.56 -16.04
C GLU A 177 4.75 15.49 -15.30
N CYS A 178 5.50 16.58 -15.29
CA CYS A 178 6.69 16.69 -14.44
C CYS A 178 6.25 17.23 -13.08
N MET A 179 6.55 16.49 -12.02
CA MET A 179 6.22 16.89 -10.66
C MET A 179 7.44 16.71 -9.76
N GLN A 180 7.82 17.77 -9.07
CA GLN A 180 8.92 17.69 -8.10
C GLN A 180 8.47 16.94 -6.85
N PRO A 181 9.37 16.25 -6.12
CA PRO A 181 8.99 15.46 -4.94
C PRO A 181 8.24 16.28 -3.88
N VAL A 182 8.65 17.52 -3.64
CA VAL A 182 8.00 18.44 -2.70
C VAL A 182 6.55 18.73 -3.13
N GLN A 183 6.35 19.10 -4.40
CA GLN A 183 5.02 19.38 -4.96
C GLN A 183 4.11 18.14 -4.88
N PHE A 184 4.65 16.96 -5.16
CA PHE A 184 3.91 15.70 -5.03
C PHE A 184 3.43 15.48 -3.61
N LEU A 185 4.31 15.62 -2.61
CA LEU A 185 3.98 15.44 -1.20
C LEU A 185 2.98 16.49 -0.69
N GLU A 186 3.11 17.75 -1.13
CA GLU A 186 2.17 18.83 -0.79
C GLU A 186 0.77 18.54 -1.35
N LEU A 187 0.66 18.16 -2.62
CA LEU A 187 -0.61 17.80 -3.25
C LEU A 187 -1.27 16.58 -2.61
N VAL A 188 -0.48 15.58 -2.20
CA VAL A 188 -1.01 14.47 -1.39
C VAL A 188 -1.55 15.01 -0.07
N ALA A 189 -0.76 15.79 0.67
CA ALA A 189 -1.16 16.32 1.98
C ALA A 189 -2.39 17.23 1.93
N GLU A 190 -2.64 17.95 0.83
CA GLU A 190 -3.85 18.77 0.63
C GLU A 190 -5.13 17.94 0.57
N ASN A 191 -5.02 16.68 0.15
CA ASN A 191 -6.16 15.77 -0.02
C ASN A 191 -6.40 14.83 1.17
N VAL A 192 -5.50 14.84 2.15
CA VAL A 192 -5.59 14.00 3.36
C VAL A 192 -6.33 14.76 4.47
N PRO A 193 -7.25 14.11 5.21
CA PRO A 193 -7.88 14.71 6.39
C PRO A 193 -6.85 15.17 7.44
N GLU A 194 -7.19 16.19 8.24
CA GLU A 194 -6.33 16.63 9.36
C GLU A 194 -6.03 15.46 10.30
N SER A 195 -4.74 15.21 10.51
CA SER A 195 -4.19 14.02 11.20
C SER A 195 -2.70 14.18 11.47
N GLU A 196 -2.14 13.35 12.34
CA GLU A 196 -0.68 13.19 12.51
C GLU A 196 -0.06 12.68 11.20
N THR A 197 -0.72 11.74 10.53
CA THR A 197 -0.30 11.24 9.22
C THR A 197 -0.12 12.39 8.22
N ARG A 198 -1.12 13.28 8.07
CA ARG A 198 -1.02 14.46 7.21
C ARG A 198 0.14 15.37 7.62
N SER A 199 0.33 15.59 8.92
CA SER A 199 1.41 16.42 9.45
C SER A 199 2.78 15.83 9.12
N GLY A 200 2.95 14.51 9.22
CA GLY A 200 4.15 13.81 8.80
C GLY A 200 4.43 13.93 7.31
N ILE A 201 3.39 13.88 6.45
CA ILE A 201 3.55 14.09 4.99
C ILE A 201 4.03 15.52 4.70
N LYS A 202 3.45 16.53 5.38
CA LYS A 202 3.93 17.92 5.29
C LYS A 202 5.38 18.05 5.75
N GLN A 203 5.77 17.37 6.83
CA GLN A 203 7.15 17.34 7.29
C GLN A 203 8.07 16.68 6.25
N ALA A 204 7.65 15.58 5.62
CA ALA A 204 8.41 14.90 4.59
C ALA A 204 8.77 15.83 3.42
N ALA A 205 7.84 16.73 3.04
CA ALA A 205 8.07 17.73 2.00
C ALA A 205 9.18 18.75 2.33
N THR A 206 9.55 18.89 3.61
CA THR A 206 10.59 19.83 4.07
C THR A 206 11.97 19.21 4.29
N ILE A 207 12.12 17.90 4.09
CA ILE A 207 13.36 17.17 4.33
C ILE A 207 14.26 17.24 3.07
N TYR A 208 15.45 17.84 3.22
CA TYR A 208 16.38 18.08 2.11
C TYR A 208 17.47 17.02 1.92
N THR A 209 17.56 16.01 2.79
CA THR A 209 18.54 14.92 2.63
C THR A 209 18.11 13.97 1.53
N THR A 210 19.06 13.31 0.88
CA THR A 210 18.81 12.22 -0.07
C THR A 210 18.92 10.83 0.56
N SER A 211 19.29 10.74 1.85
CA SER A 211 19.50 9.47 2.55
C SER A 211 18.19 8.94 3.16
N PRO A 212 17.62 7.83 2.65
CA PRO A 212 16.33 7.32 3.15
C PRO A 212 16.41 6.87 4.62
N SER A 213 17.56 6.35 5.07
CA SER A 213 17.75 5.95 6.47
C SER A 213 17.66 7.14 7.45
N VAL A 214 18.11 8.32 7.04
CA VAL A 214 17.98 9.55 7.85
C VAL A 214 16.52 10.03 7.86
N VAL A 215 15.82 9.90 6.73
CA VAL A 215 14.39 10.25 6.65
C VAL A 215 13.55 9.31 7.53
N ALA A 216 13.80 8.00 7.48
CA ALA A 216 13.17 7.00 8.32
C ALA A 216 13.35 7.28 9.82
N GLN A 217 14.53 7.75 10.24
CA GLN A 217 14.75 8.15 11.65
C GLN A 217 13.92 9.37 12.07
N GLN A 218 13.60 10.27 11.13
CA GLN A 218 12.83 11.49 11.43
C GLN A 218 11.32 11.26 11.38
N LEU A 219 10.85 10.44 10.43
CA LEU A 219 9.43 10.25 10.15
C LEU A 219 8.86 8.96 10.74
N GLY A 220 9.72 7.99 11.07
CA GLY A 220 9.33 6.60 11.27
C GLY A 220 9.38 5.80 9.97
N SER A 221 9.57 4.48 10.08
CA SER A 221 9.53 3.53 8.96
C SER A 221 8.63 2.33 9.26
N GLY A 222 7.62 2.51 10.10
CA GLY A 222 6.61 1.50 10.42
C GLY A 222 6.99 0.57 11.57
N TYR A 223 8.06 0.82 12.32
CA TYR A 223 8.37 0.05 13.54
C TYR A 223 7.22 0.01 14.55
N LYS A 224 6.34 1.01 14.55
CA LYS A 224 5.15 1.06 15.41
C LYS A 224 3.89 0.46 14.74
N ILE A 225 4.00 0.00 13.49
CA ILE A 225 2.89 -0.56 12.69
C ILE A 225 1.69 0.40 12.65
N SER A 226 1.96 1.71 12.65
CA SER A 226 0.94 2.76 12.64
C SER A 226 0.99 3.57 11.36
N ALA A 227 -0.14 4.17 10.99
CA ALA A 227 -0.25 4.98 9.79
C ALA A 227 0.76 6.14 9.80
N GLN A 228 0.80 6.91 10.89
CA GLN A 228 1.68 8.07 11.02
C GLN A 228 3.18 7.72 11.10
N ASP A 229 3.53 6.49 11.48
CA ASP A 229 4.92 6.01 11.56
C ASP A 229 5.38 5.38 10.23
N THR A 230 4.47 5.14 9.28
CA THR A 230 4.76 4.41 8.03
C THR A 230 4.59 5.29 6.79
N ILE A 231 3.40 5.89 6.63
CA ILE A 231 3.00 6.56 5.38
C ILE A 231 3.92 7.73 5.01
N PRO A 232 4.32 8.64 5.93
CA PRO A 232 5.17 9.78 5.55
C PRO A 232 6.49 9.36 4.90
N PHE A 233 7.16 8.33 5.45
CA PHE A 233 8.40 7.80 4.89
C PHE A 233 8.18 7.08 3.55
N ALA A 234 7.17 6.21 3.47
CA ALA A 234 6.83 5.52 2.21
C ALA A 234 6.55 6.53 1.09
N LEU A 235 5.76 7.58 1.36
CA LEU A 235 5.48 8.62 0.38
C LEU A 235 6.72 9.44 0.01
N TRP A 236 7.62 9.71 0.96
CA TRP A 236 8.89 10.37 0.66
C TRP A 236 9.72 9.52 -0.32
N CYS A 237 9.85 8.21 -0.06
CA CYS A 237 10.55 7.29 -0.97
C CYS A 237 9.90 7.25 -2.35
N ALA A 238 8.58 7.14 -2.44
CA ALA A 238 7.88 7.15 -3.73
C ALA A 238 8.12 8.46 -4.48
N ALA A 239 7.93 9.62 -3.83
CA ALA A 239 8.05 10.94 -4.44
C ALA A 239 9.45 11.21 -5.02
N HIS A 240 10.51 10.70 -4.39
CA HIS A 240 11.90 10.88 -4.83
C HIS A 240 12.35 9.88 -5.90
N HIS A 241 11.53 8.85 -6.18
CA HIS A 241 11.89 7.75 -7.06
C HIS A 241 10.76 7.34 -8.03
N LEU A 242 9.84 8.26 -8.35
CA LEU A 242 8.69 8.00 -9.24
C LEU A 242 9.09 7.44 -10.61
N GLU A 243 10.30 7.71 -11.08
CA GLU A 243 10.77 7.31 -12.41
C GLU A 243 11.53 5.97 -12.45
N ASP A 244 11.70 5.29 -11.31
CA ASP A 244 12.50 4.07 -11.22
C ASP A 244 12.02 3.14 -10.10
N TYR A 245 11.40 2.03 -10.51
CA TYR A 245 10.81 1.08 -9.58
C TYR A 245 11.87 0.37 -8.70
N GLN A 246 13.02 0.00 -9.27
CA GLN A 246 14.05 -0.73 -8.53
C GLN A 246 14.75 0.19 -7.53
N GLU A 247 15.07 1.42 -7.95
CA GLU A 247 15.65 2.42 -7.05
C GLU A 247 14.69 2.75 -5.90
N ALA A 248 13.40 2.94 -6.19
CA ALA A 248 12.38 3.19 -5.18
C ALA A 248 12.32 2.05 -4.15
N PHE A 249 12.33 0.80 -4.62
CA PHE A 249 12.33 -0.39 -3.75
C PHE A 249 13.55 -0.42 -2.82
N TRP A 250 14.77 -0.29 -3.36
CA TRP A 250 16.00 -0.36 -2.56
C TRP A 250 16.16 0.84 -1.62
N ALA A 251 15.76 2.03 -2.05
CA ALA A 251 15.73 3.22 -1.18
C ALA A 251 14.80 2.99 0.01
N THR A 252 13.62 2.42 -0.23
CA THR A 252 12.63 2.11 0.81
C THR A 252 13.18 1.10 1.82
N LEU A 253 13.78 0.00 1.36
CA LEU A 253 14.40 -1.01 2.23
C LEU A 253 15.49 -0.44 3.13
N SER A 254 16.25 0.56 2.67
CA SER A 254 17.33 1.17 3.47
C SER A 254 16.82 1.94 4.70
N GLY A 255 15.52 2.24 4.77
CA GLY A 255 14.85 2.79 5.96
C GLY A 255 14.50 1.75 7.02
N LEU A 256 14.65 0.45 6.73
CA LEU A 256 14.27 -0.66 7.60
C LEU A 256 12.81 -0.55 8.07
N GLY A 257 12.50 -1.03 9.28
CA GLY A 257 11.15 -0.99 9.84
C GLY A 257 10.23 -2.06 9.27
N ASP A 258 9.03 -1.65 8.89
CA ASP A 258 7.97 -2.50 8.32
C ASP A 258 8.17 -2.66 6.81
N MET A 259 9.17 -3.46 6.44
CA MET A 259 9.77 -3.43 5.11
C MET A 259 8.85 -3.92 3.99
N ASP A 260 8.09 -4.99 4.21
CA ASP A 260 7.05 -5.46 3.28
C ASP A 260 6.00 -4.37 3.07
N THR A 261 5.42 -3.80 4.13
CA THR A 261 4.39 -2.76 4.03
C THR A 261 4.87 -1.51 3.32
N ASN A 262 6.04 -0.97 3.70
CA ASN A 262 6.58 0.20 3.02
C ASN A 262 6.84 -0.08 1.54
N CYS A 263 7.43 -1.24 1.22
CA CYS A 263 7.71 -1.61 -0.17
C CYS A 263 6.43 -1.88 -0.97
N ALA A 264 5.38 -2.42 -0.35
CA ALA A 264 4.07 -2.62 -0.97
C ALA A 264 3.43 -1.28 -1.35
N ILE A 265 3.43 -0.31 -0.42
CA ILE A 265 2.93 1.05 -0.67
C ILE A 265 3.73 1.71 -1.80
N VAL A 266 5.06 1.73 -1.69
CA VAL A 266 5.94 2.39 -2.68
C VAL A 266 5.83 1.72 -4.04
N GLY A 267 5.87 0.38 -4.08
CA GLY A 267 5.75 -0.38 -5.33
C GLY A 267 4.40 -0.14 -6.02
N GLY A 268 3.31 -0.08 -5.25
CA GLY A 268 1.99 0.21 -5.78
C GLY A 268 1.84 1.60 -6.39
N ILE A 269 2.58 2.59 -5.86
CA ILE A 269 2.60 3.97 -6.36
C ILE A 269 3.54 4.09 -7.58
N VAL A 270 4.81 3.72 -7.41
CA VAL A 270 5.88 3.98 -8.40
C VAL A 270 5.70 3.16 -9.67
N ALA A 271 5.05 1.99 -9.60
CA ALA A 271 4.72 1.22 -10.80
C ALA A 271 3.89 2.01 -11.83
N LEU A 272 3.14 3.03 -11.39
CA LEU A 272 2.29 3.85 -12.25
C LEU A 272 3.05 4.96 -12.99
N SER A 273 4.24 5.35 -12.51
CA SER A 273 5.02 6.48 -13.03
C SER A 273 6.36 6.09 -13.64
N ALA A 274 6.90 4.91 -13.33
CA ALA A 274 8.28 4.54 -13.67
C ALA A 274 8.55 4.26 -15.17
N ARG A 275 7.50 4.27 -16.02
CA ARG A 275 7.58 4.13 -17.48
C ARG A 275 8.53 3.00 -17.94
N GLN A 276 9.67 3.35 -18.53
CA GLN A 276 10.65 2.41 -19.06
C GLN A 276 11.43 1.65 -17.98
N ARG A 277 11.50 2.20 -16.76
CA ARG A 277 12.13 1.60 -15.58
C ARG A 277 11.08 1.06 -14.61
N GLY A 278 10.03 0.45 -15.18
CA GLY A 278 8.94 -0.19 -14.45
C GLY A 278 9.38 -1.45 -13.70
N ILE A 279 8.39 -2.24 -13.28
CA ILE A 279 8.63 -3.47 -12.50
C ILE A 279 9.48 -4.45 -13.33
N PRO A 280 10.62 -4.95 -12.83
CA PRO A 280 11.42 -5.94 -13.54
C PRO A 280 10.63 -7.24 -13.81
N ALA A 281 10.68 -7.75 -15.03
CA ALA A 281 9.99 -8.99 -15.40
C ALA A 281 10.40 -10.17 -14.51
N ASP A 282 11.71 -10.35 -14.29
CA ASP A 282 12.25 -11.40 -13.42
C ASP A 282 11.75 -11.30 -11.97
N TRP A 283 11.39 -10.09 -11.50
CA TRP A 283 10.82 -9.90 -10.16
C TRP A 283 9.35 -10.31 -10.11
N ILE A 284 8.59 -10.03 -11.18
CA ILE A 284 7.21 -10.51 -11.33
C ILE A 284 7.20 -12.04 -11.36
N GLU A 285 8.12 -12.68 -12.09
CA GLU A 285 8.24 -14.13 -12.19
C GLU A 285 8.76 -14.81 -10.90
N SER A 286 9.50 -14.07 -10.07
CA SER A 286 10.03 -14.58 -8.80
C SER A 286 9.02 -14.52 -7.66
N ARG A 287 7.99 -13.68 -7.78
CA ARG A 287 6.86 -13.59 -6.87
C ARG A 287 5.89 -14.75 -7.09
N GLU A 288 5.25 -15.23 -6.03
CA GLU A 288 4.18 -16.21 -6.16
C GLU A 288 3.04 -15.68 -7.04
N PRO A 289 2.44 -16.55 -7.88
CA PRO A 289 1.34 -16.13 -8.74
C PRO A 289 0.11 -15.78 -7.90
N PHE A 290 -0.74 -14.91 -8.46
CA PHE A 290 -2.05 -14.66 -7.85
C PHE A 290 -2.91 -15.92 -7.88
N PRO A 291 -3.81 -16.12 -6.89
CA PRO A 291 -4.69 -17.29 -6.84
C PRO A 291 -5.59 -17.43 -8.08
N ASP A 292 -5.83 -18.67 -8.53
CA ASP A 292 -6.66 -18.95 -9.71
C ASP A 292 -8.09 -18.42 -9.58
N ASP A 293 -8.67 -18.45 -8.37
CA ASP A 293 -10.01 -17.91 -8.10
C ASP A 293 -10.06 -16.40 -8.33
N PHE A 294 -9.02 -15.67 -7.93
CA PHE A 294 -8.90 -14.24 -8.20
C PHE A 294 -8.77 -13.98 -9.70
N LEU A 295 -7.91 -14.73 -10.41
CA LEU A 295 -7.71 -14.57 -11.84
C LEU A 295 -8.98 -14.85 -12.65
N ARG A 296 -9.80 -15.84 -12.26
CA ARG A 296 -11.09 -16.13 -12.91
C ARG A 296 -12.05 -14.94 -12.84
N VAL A 297 -12.09 -14.21 -11.72
CA VAL A 297 -12.94 -13.01 -11.59
C VAL A 297 -12.54 -11.93 -12.60
N LEU A 298 -11.24 -11.82 -12.89
CA LEU A 298 -10.74 -10.85 -13.86
C LEU A 298 -11.08 -11.24 -15.31
N ILE A 299 -11.47 -12.50 -15.56
CA ILE A 299 -11.82 -12.98 -16.90
C ILE A 299 -13.33 -12.82 -17.17
N ASP A 300 -14.17 -13.13 -16.17
CA ASP A 300 -15.64 -13.23 -16.32
C ASP A 300 -16.39 -11.94 -16.70
N LYS A 301 -15.73 -10.77 -16.68
CA LYS A 301 -16.30 -9.48 -17.13
C LYS A 301 -15.78 -8.98 -18.47
N SER A 302 -14.93 -9.75 -19.13
CA SER A 302 -14.36 -9.40 -20.45
C SER A 302 -15.33 -9.66 -21.62
N HIS A 303 -16.64 -9.82 -21.35
CA HIS A 303 -17.69 -10.14 -22.32
C HIS A 303 -18.84 -9.15 -22.26
#